data_AF-A0A1C0VJK2-F1
#
_entry.id   AF-A0A1C0VJK2-F1
#
_cell.length_a   1.000
_cell.length_b   1.000
_cell.length_c   1.000
_cell.angle_alpha   90.00
_cell.angle_beta   90.00
_cell.angle_gamma   90.00
#
_symmetry.space_group_name_H-M   'P 1'
#
loop_
_entity.id
_entity.type
_entity.pdbx_description
1 polymer ?
#
loop_
_entity_poly.entity_id
_entity_poly.type
_entity_poly.pdbx_seq_one_letter_code
_entity_poly.pdbx_strand_id
1 'polypeptide(L)'
;MKIQNISTLIGAATAAVCVTLATTTAAQAQVLGPNWTYTMDSLTDGHGEYNTVGAGSNYEMFGMAMKAQNGIISIAFNANVALAGNSIGWAQDGNIGWGDVLFNFSGKSLKDASAAGQLFGIRFADTNDSGVAGTGVFSGVTAKNVAAENSGFSTFSQYQSVVGGTNVAAANGSYTGQLGQIGYGGATVAEAKDYLTNVNGVSQDTSYGQLNSIKTGTKVGDINFLGAAEIASLASGFAGLGGVGRTTVGFSFSQSLLGQFMNPANAVITLMEECTNDGMMLKATLPSTVPPAEQPVPEPITMIGMALGGLGLVKGKMNQRRAARVNA
;
A
#
# COMPACT_ATOMS: atom_id res chain seq x y z
N MET A 1 -59.87 -18.50 45.36
CA MET A 1 -60.08 -18.13 43.94
C MET A 1 -59.33 -16.83 43.70
N LYS A 2 -58.55 -16.76 42.60
CA LYS A 2 -58.00 -15.54 41.98
C LYS A 2 -56.76 -14.83 42.59
N ILE A 3 -55.64 -14.94 41.83
CA ILE A 3 -54.61 -13.93 41.41
C ILE A 3 -53.77 -13.26 42.55
N GLN A 4 -52.44 -13.05 42.53
CA GLN A 4 -51.53 -12.56 41.48
C GLN A 4 -50.06 -12.93 41.70
N ASN A 5 -49.37 -13.08 40.56
CA ASN A 5 -47.93 -13.12 40.36
C ASN A 5 -47.24 -11.84 40.85
N ILE A 6 -46.14 -11.97 41.59
CA ILE A 6 -45.12 -10.92 41.76
C ILE A 6 -43.76 -11.59 41.63
N SER A 7 -43.17 -11.53 40.43
CA SER A 7 -41.75 -11.74 40.23
C SER A 7 -41.11 -10.37 39.97
N THR A 8 -40.45 -9.87 40.99
CA THR A 8 -39.83 -8.55 41.09
C THR A 8 -38.69 -8.39 40.08
N LEU A 9 -38.77 -7.33 39.29
CA LEU A 9 -37.71 -6.80 38.42
C LEU A 9 -36.53 -6.33 39.30
N ILE A 10 -35.33 -6.86 39.07
CA ILE A 10 -34.08 -6.21 39.48
C ILE A 10 -33.35 -5.85 38.19
N GLY A 11 -33.50 -4.59 37.79
CA GLY A 11 -32.70 -4.00 36.72
C GLY A 11 -31.32 -3.62 37.27
N ALA A 12 -30.30 -4.37 36.89
CA ALA A 12 -28.91 -3.93 37.01
C ALA A 12 -28.50 -3.34 35.65
N ALA A 13 -28.43 -2.01 35.56
CA ALA A 13 -27.84 -1.31 34.43
C ALA A 13 -26.32 -1.33 34.59
N THR A 14 -25.66 -2.32 34.00
CA THR A 14 -24.19 -2.33 33.88
C THR A 14 -23.80 -1.45 32.70
N ALA A 15 -23.42 -0.21 32.97
CA ALA A 15 -22.74 0.64 31.99
C ALA A 15 -21.33 0.08 31.75
N ALA A 16 -21.18 -0.73 30.69
CA ALA A 16 -19.88 -1.13 30.20
C ALA A 16 -19.24 0.08 29.50
N VAL A 17 -18.41 0.83 30.22
CA VAL A 17 -17.47 1.78 29.62
C VAL A 17 -16.42 0.94 28.89
N CYS A 18 -16.61 0.74 27.59
CA CYS A 18 -15.55 0.26 26.71
C CYS A 18 -14.48 1.36 26.61
N VAL A 19 -13.49 1.30 27.49
CA VAL A 19 -12.21 1.97 27.25
C VAL A 19 -11.59 1.25 26.05
N THR A 20 -11.82 1.77 24.85
CA THR A 20 -11.01 1.44 23.68
C THR A 20 -9.61 1.96 23.95
N LEU A 21 -8.76 1.09 24.51
CA LEU A 21 -7.33 1.24 24.40
C LEU A 21 -7.01 1.24 22.91
N ALA A 22 -6.79 2.42 22.35
CA ALA A 22 -6.25 2.58 21.01
C ALA A 22 -4.82 2.06 21.02
N THR A 23 -4.65 0.75 20.90
CA THR A 23 -3.38 0.18 20.50
C THR A 23 -3.22 0.53 19.03
N THR A 24 -2.28 1.41 18.72
CA THR A 24 -1.86 1.71 17.35
C THR A 24 -1.22 0.45 16.77
N THR A 25 -2.03 -0.46 16.25
CA THR A 25 -1.52 -1.58 15.45
C THR A 25 -0.84 -0.96 14.24
N ALA A 26 0.44 -1.29 14.02
CA ALA A 26 1.15 -0.92 12.80
C ALA A 26 0.27 -1.30 11.60
N ALA A 27 0.09 -0.38 10.63
CA ALA A 27 -0.86 -0.58 9.55
C ALA A 27 -0.57 -1.91 8.83
N GLN A 28 -1.50 -2.87 9.00
CA GLN A 28 -1.39 -4.19 8.39
C GLN A 28 -1.53 -4.06 6.87
N ALA A 29 -0.76 -4.84 6.13
CA ALA A 29 -0.87 -4.88 4.67
C ALA A 29 -2.30 -5.29 4.28
N GLN A 30 -2.91 -4.54 3.36
CA GLN A 30 -4.27 -4.84 2.92
C GLN A 30 -4.25 -5.94 1.86
N VAL A 31 -5.06 -7.00 2.05
CA VAL A 31 -5.19 -8.07 1.06
C VAL A 31 -5.92 -7.52 -0.17
N LEU A 32 -5.27 -7.60 -1.34
CA LEU A 32 -5.88 -7.18 -2.60
C LEU A 32 -6.89 -8.23 -3.08
N GLY A 33 -8.01 -7.74 -3.59
CA GLY A 33 -9.06 -8.56 -4.17
C GLY A 33 -9.67 -7.90 -5.40
N PRO A 34 -10.90 -8.28 -5.79
CA PRO A 34 -11.53 -7.77 -7.01
C PRO A 34 -11.93 -6.29 -6.93
N ASN A 35 -12.05 -5.75 -5.71
CA ASN A 35 -12.39 -4.36 -5.48
C ASN A 35 -11.13 -3.50 -5.38
N TRP A 36 -11.27 -2.23 -5.74
CA TRP A 36 -10.23 -1.23 -5.54
C TRP A 36 -9.99 -1.00 -4.04
N THR A 37 -8.73 -1.18 -3.65
CA THR A 37 -8.18 -0.76 -2.37
C THR A 37 -7.52 0.59 -2.56
N TYR A 38 -7.96 1.60 -1.79
CA TYR A 38 -7.44 2.96 -1.85
C TYR A 38 -6.52 3.23 -0.66
N THR A 39 -5.45 3.98 -0.91
CA THR A 39 -4.71 4.70 0.12
C THR A 39 -4.65 6.17 -0.29
N MET A 40 -5.00 7.04 0.65
CA MET A 40 -5.04 8.48 0.43
C MET A 40 -3.78 9.09 1.01
N ASP A 41 -3.12 9.92 0.22
CA ASP A 41 -1.99 10.68 0.70
C ASP A 41 -2.45 11.84 1.59
N SER A 42 -1.50 12.60 2.13
CA SER A 42 -1.87 13.95 2.54
C SER A 42 -2.33 14.75 1.31
N LEU A 43 -3.20 15.73 1.55
CA LEU A 43 -3.74 16.61 0.50
C LEU A 43 -3.01 17.97 0.47
N THR A 44 -1.86 18.02 1.16
CA THR A 44 -1.20 19.26 1.53
C THR A 44 0.32 19.21 1.47
N ASP A 45 0.97 18.18 0.92
CA ASP A 45 2.43 18.05 0.98
C ASP A 45 3.18 18.01 -0.34
N GLY A 46 2.49 17.90 -1.46
CA GLY A 46 3.08 18.12 -2.76
C GLY A 46 3.70 19.51 -2.85
N HIS A 47 4.99 19.56 -3.14
CA HIS A 47 5.74 20.80 -3.27
C HIS A 47 5.93 21.18 -4.73
N GLY A 48 5.77 22.45 -5.08
CA GLY A 48 5.89 22.92 -6.45
C GLY A 48 6.63 24.22 -6.59
N GLU A 49 6.56 24.76 -7.81
CA GLU A 49 7.21 26.02 -8.15
C GLU A 49 6.73 27.16 -7.24
N TYR A 50 7.61 28.14 -7.04
CA TYR A 50 7.36 29.32 -6.21
C TYR A 50 6.96 28.99 -4.76
N ASN A 51 7.43 27.85 -4.23
CA ASN A 51 7.12 27.37 -2.89
C ASN A 51 5.61 27.10 -2.67
N THR A 52 4.91 26.72 -3.73
CA THR A 52 3.51 26.28 -3.63
C THR A 52 3.49 24.90 -2.98
N VAL A 53 2.68 24.73 -1.95
CA VAL A 53 2.56 23.47 -1.19
C VAL A 53 1.09 23.02 -1.20
N GLY A 54 0.86 21.72 -1.27
CA GLY A 54 -0.46 21.12 -1.23
C GLY A 54 -1.19 21.13 -2.57
N ALA A 55 -2.53 21.02 -2.52
CA ALA A 55 -3.40 20.96 -3.70
C ALA A 55 -3.20 22.06 -4.78
N GLY A 56 -2.55 23.18 -4.46
CA GLY A 56 -2.17 24.20 -5.43
C GLY A 56 -0.95 23.84 -6.29
N SER A 57 -0.09 22.94 -5.80
CA SER A 57 1.11 22.45 -6.45
C SER A 57 0.77 21.62 -7.69
N ASN A 58 1.61 21.70 -8.72
CA ASN A 58 1.53 20.84 -9.91
C ASN A 58 1.95 19.38 -9.63
N TYR A 59 2.40 19.10 -8.41
CA TYR A 59 3.08 17.88 -7.98
C TYR A 59 2.35 17.18 -6.82
N GLU A 60 1.18 17.70 -6.42
CA GLU A 60 0.36 17.06 -5.39
C GLU A 60 -0.15 15.69 -5.86
N MET A 61 0.16 14.65 -5.07
CA MET A 61 -0.40 13.32 -5.16
C MET A 61 -1.51 13.19 -4.13
N PHE A 62 -2.69 12.72 -4.53
CA PHE A 62 -3.85 12.64 -3.62
C PHE A 62 -4.12 11.22 -3.13
N GLY A 63 -3.76 10.21 -3.93
CA GLY A 63 -4.02 8.83 -3.55
C GLY A 63 -3.63 7.82 -4.61
N MET A 64 -3.42 6.59 -4.15
CA MET A 64 -3.14 5.40 -4.94
C MET A 64 -4.24 4.37 -4.73
N ALA A 65 -4.63 3.67 -5.79
CA ALA A 65 -5.57 2.57 -5.75
C ALA A 65 -4.98 1.33 -6.41
N MET A 66 -5.22 0.17 -5.83
CA MET A 66 -4.81 -1.12 -6.38
C MET A 66 -5.91 -2.15 -6.28
N LYS A 67 -6.00 -3.04 -7.27
CA LYS A 67 -6.80 -4.27 -7.19
C LYS A 67 -6.06 -5.43 -7.84
N ALA A 68 -6.41 -6.65 -7.45
CA ALA A 68 -5.88 -7.87 -8.02
C ALA A 68 -7.02 -8.86 -8.29
N GLN A 69 -7.26 -9.16 -9.56
CA GLN A 69 -8.37 -10.02 -9.99
C GLN A 69 -7.97 -10.86 -11.19
N ASN A 70 -8.29 -12.15 -11.17
CA ASN A 70 -8.08 -13.06 -12.31
C ASN A 70 -6.64 -13.05 -12.85
N GLY A 71 -5.64 -12.93 -11.95
CA GLY A 71 -4.23 -12.87 -12.33
C GLY A 71 -3.80 -11.56 -12.96
N ILE A 72 -4.58 -10.48 -12.87
CA ILE A 72 -4.24 -9.13 -13.30
C ILE A 72 -4.09 -8.23 -12.08
N ILE A 73 -2.98 -7.50 -12.01
CA ILE A 73 -2.82 -6.37 -11.09
C ILE A 73 -3.19 -5.10 -11.84
N SER A 74 -4.03 -4.27 -11.25
CA SER A 74 -4.30 -2.91 -11.73
C SER A 74 -3.89 -1.90 -10.67
N ILE A 75 -3.27 -0.82 -11.10
CA ILE A 75 -2.83 0.30 -10.26
C ILE A 75 -3.40 1.57 -10.86
N ALA A 76 -3.81 2.50 -10.01
CA ALA A 76 -4.15 3.84 -10.41
C ALA A 76 -3.70 4.85 -9.35
N PHE A 77 -3.53 6.09 -9.75
CA PHE A 77 -3.24 7.20 -8.86
C PHE A 77 -3.88 8.47 -9.38
N ASN A 78 -4.21 9.37 -8.46
CA ASN A 78 -4.75 10.68 -8.73
C ASN A 78 -3.77 11.74 -8.23
N ALA A 79 -3.44 12.70 -9.09
CA ALA A 79 -2.44 13.72 -8.82
C ALA A 79 -2.69 14.97 -9.68
N ASN A 80 -1.94 16.04 -9.41
CA ASN A 80 -1.91 17.23 -10.25
C ASN A 80 -0.92 17.13 -11.42
N VAL A 81 0.08 16.26 -11.33
CA VAL A 81 1.06 16.03 -12.39
C VAL A 81 0.40 15.30 -13.57
N ALA A 82 0.67 15.78 -14.79
CA ALA A 82 0.20 15.12 -16.01
C ALA A 82 1.02 13.85 -16.29
N LEU A 83 0.50 12.90 -17.07
CA LEU A 83 1.26 11.71 -17.47
C LEU A 83 2.59 12.05 -18.19
N ALA A 84 2.60 13.15 -18.94
CA ALA A 84 3.77 13.66 -19.65
C ALA A 84 4.69 14.55 -18.79
N GLY A 85 4.43 14.66 -17.48
CA GLY A 85 5.12 15.58 -16.58
C GLY A 85 4.81 17.06 -16.84
N ASN A 86 5.59 17.93 -16.22
CA ASN A 86 5.54 19.38 -16.34
C ASN A 86 6.79 19.88 -17.07
N SER A 87 6.63 20.75 -18.08
CA SER A 87 7.78 21.33 -18.78
C SER A 87 8.42 22.43 -17.93
N ILE A 88 9.70 22.22 -17.58
CA ILE A 88 10.42 23.04 -16.61
C ILE A 88 11.82 23.33 -17.16
N GLY A 89 12.14 24.62 -17.38
CA GLY A 89 13.38 25.02 -18.06
C GLY A 89 14.69 24.77 -17.29
N TRP A 90 14.62 24.40 -16.01
CA TRP A 90 15.79 24.13 -15.16
C TRP A 90 15.97 22.64 -14.82
N ALA A 91 15.06 21.77 -15.26
CA ALA A 91 15.25 20.33 -15.22
C ALA A 91 16.23 19.89 -16.32
N GLN A 92 16.97 18.80 -16.11
CA GLN A 92 18.04 18.40 -17.01
C GLN A 92 17.56 18.11 -18.44
N ASP A 93 16.40 17.50 -18.58
CA ASP A 93 15.78 17.17 -19.87
C ASP A 93 14.65 18.15 -20.25
N GLY A 94 14.39 19.15 -19.42
CA GLY A 94 13.30 20.10 -19.58
C GLY A 94 11.93 19.61 -19.08
N ASN A 95 11.88 18.49 -18.34
CA ASN A 95 10.68 17.89 -17.78
C ASN A 95 10.86 17.56 -16.29
N ILE A 96 9.78 17.67 -15.52
CA ILE A 96 9.68 17.02 -14.21
C ILE A 96 8.38 16.25 -14.21
N GLY A 97 8.49 14.94 -14.10
CA GLY A 97 7.36 14.04 -14.10
C GLY A 97 7.45 13.00 -13.00
N TRP A 98 7.07 11.79 -13.38
CA TRP A 98 6.92 10.66 -12.49
C TRP A 98 8.22 9.90 -12.33
N GLY A 99 8.52 9.44 -11.11
CA GLY A 99 9.40 8.29 -10.96
C GLY A 99 8.76 7.00 -11.50
N ASP A 100 9.39 5.87 -11.20
CA ASP A 100 8.83 4.54 -11.50
C ASP A 100 8.03 4.01 -10.31
N VAL A 101 7.03 3.16 -10.55
CA VAL A 101 6.38 2.43 -9.45
C VAL A 101 7.29 1.28 -9.02
N LEU A 102 7.75 1.30 -7.77
CA LEU A 102 8.68 0.29 -7.23
C LEU A 102 7.94 -0.66 -6.29
N PHE A 103 8.03 -1.95 -6.59
CA PHE A 103 7.51 -3.03 -5.75
C PHE A 103 8.66 -3.69 -5.00
N ASN A 104 8.52 -3.75 -3.67
CA ASN A 104 9.48 -4.42 -2.80
C ASN A 104 8.80 -5.53 -1.99
N PHE A 105 9.13 -6.77 -2.32
CA PHE A 105 8.64 -7.98 -1.66
C PHE A 105 9.61 -8.54 -0.60
N SER A 106 10.77 -7.92 -0.43
CA SER A 106 11.87 -8.49 0.36
C SER A 106 11.70 -8.33 1.88
N GLY A 107 10.80 -7.45 2.31
CA GLY A 107 10.69 -7.02 3.71
C GLY A 107 11.84 -6.12 4.20
N LYS A 108 12.76 -5.72 3.32
CA LYS A 108 13.89 -4.81 3.62
C LYS A 108 13.53 -3.36 3.25
N SER A 109 14.39 -2.42 3.65
CA SER A 109 14.34 -1.05 3.14
C SER A 109 14.46 -1.00 1.61
N LEU A 110 14.03 0.11 1.01
CA LEU A 110 14.11 0.29 -0.44
C LEU A 110 15.56 0.22 -0.93
N LYS A 111 16.51 0.80 -0.20
CA LYS A 111 17.93 0.83 -0.57
C LYS A 111 18.56 -0.56 -0.48
N ASP A 112 18.26 -1.34 0.56
CA ASP A 112 18.79 -2.71 0.71
C ASP A 112 18.22 -3.66 -0.34
N ALA A 113 16.92 -3.55 -0.64
CA ALA A 113 16.28 -4.33 -1.70
C ALA A 113 16.82 -3.95 -3.09
N SER A 114 16.99 -2.64 -3.35
CA SER A 114 17.59 -2.12 -4.58
C SER A 114 19.02 -2.64 -4.78
N ALA A 115 19.87 -2.56 -3.74
CA ALA A 115 21.26 -3.01 -3.82
C ALA A 115 21.38 -4.52 -4.12
N ALA A 116 20.39 -5.31 -3.69
CA ALA A 116 20.31 -6.74 -3.96
C ALA A 116 19.59 -7.09 -5.27
N GLY A 117 19.10 -6.11 -6.05
CA GLY A 117 18.32 -6.35 -7.27
C GLY A 117 16.99 -7.05 -7.00
N GLN A 118 16.40 -6.85 -5.81
CA GLN A 118 15.19 -7.54 -5.35
C GLN A 118 13.90 -6.75 -5.59
N LEU A 119 13.96 -5.66 -6.37
CA LEU A 119 12.80 -4.87 -6.73
C LEU A 119 12.17 -5.36 -8.03
N PHE A 120 10.87 -5.10 -8.17
CA PHE A 120 10.24 -4.92 -9.48
C PHE A 120 9.96 -3.44 -9.69
N GLY A 121 9.99 -3.02 -10.94
CA GLY A 121 9.72 -1.65 -11.33
C GLY A 121 8.70 -1.61 -12.45
N ILE A 122 7.81 -0.64 -12.43
CA ILE A 122 6.90 -0.34 -13.53
C ILE A 122 7.25 1.02 -14.09
N ARG A 123 7.77 1.04 -15.31
CA ARG A 123 7.90 2.26 -16.09
C ARG A 123 6.60 2.48 -16.84
N PHE A 124 5.86 3.51 -16.47
CA PHE A 124 4.55 3.81 -17.07
C PHE A 124 4.51 5.13 -17.81
N ALA A 125 5.44 6.05 -17.53
CA ALA A 125 5.55 7.32 -18.24
C ALA A 125 6.76 7.29 -19.19
N ASP A 126 6.56 7.70 -20.43
CA ASP A 126 7.62 7.77 -21.44
C ASP A 126 8.61 8.92 -21.17
N THR A 127 8.16 9.97 -20.49
CA THR A 127 8.97 11.15 -20.17
C THR A 127 9.76 11.01 -18.87
N ASN A 128 9.73 9.84 -18.21
CA ASN A 128 10.52 9.69 -17.00
C ASN A 128 12.01 9.42 -17.25
N ASP A 129 12.82 9.80 -16.28
CA ASP A 129 14.27 9.66 -16.22
C ASP A 129 14.72 8.24 -15.84
N SER A 130 13.91 7.24 -16.16
CA SER A 130 14.23 5.84 -15.91
C SER A 130 15.46 5.41 -16.72
N GLY A 131 16.32 4.59 -16.11
CA GLY A 131 17.53 4.04 -16.73
C GLY A 131 17.26 2.87 -17.69
N VAL A 132 16.02 2.42 -17.80
CA VAL A 132 15.57 1.36 -18.72
C VAL A 132 14.71 1.95 -19.82
N ALA A 133 14.73 1.40 -21.04
CA ALA A 133 13.99 1.95 -22.17
C ALA A 133 12.53 1.46 -22.25
N GLY A 134 11.61 2.39 -22.55
CA GLY A 134 10.20 2.13 -22.86
C GLY A 134 9.35 1.69 -21.67
N THR A 135 8.04 1.88 -21.77
CA THR A 135 7.11 1.44 -20.72
C THR A 135 7.09 -0.09 -20.58
N GLY A 136 6.79 -0.57 -19.37
CA GLY A 136 6.67 -2.00 -19.09
C GLY A 136 6.93 -2.38 -17.64
N VAL A 137 6.92 -3.69 -17.42
CA VAL A 137 7.23 -4.34 -16.13
C VAL A 137 8.67 -4.82 -16.17
N PHE A 138 9.45 -4.49 -15.14
CA PHE A 138 10.86 -4.81 -15.01
C PHE A 138 11.11 -5.64 -13.76
N SER A 139 11.94 -6.67 -13.88
CA SER A 139 12.40 -7.53 -12.79
C SER A 139 13.89 -7.37 -12.55
N GLY A 140 14.35 -7.79 -11.37
CA GLY A 140 15.76 -7.66 -11.00
C GLY A 140 16.19 -6.20 -10.87
N VAL A 141 15.26 -5.33 -10.43
CA VAL A 141 15.45 -3.89 -10.48
C VAL A 141 16.42 -3.43 -9.41
N THR A 142 17.39 -2.61 -9.83
CA THR A 142 18.06 -1.65 -8.97
C THR A 142 17.50 -0.27 -9.28
N ALA A 143 17.34 0.56 -8.27
CA ALA A 143 16.79 1.92 -8.38
C ALA A 143 17.89 2.99 -8.20
N LYS A 144 17.64 4.18 -8.73
CA LYS A 144 18.45 5.40 -8.61
C LYS A 144 17.59 6.55 -8.11
N ASN A 145 18.25 7.58 -7.59
CA ASN A 145 17.66 8.91 -7.46
C ASN A 145 17.79 9.63 -8.80
N VAL A 146 16.79 10.43 -9.16
CA VAL A 146 16.84 11.40 -10.28
C VAL A 146 16.52 12.83 -9.83
N ALA A 147 16.44 13.06 -8.51
CA ALA A 147 16.12 14.37 -7.95
C ALA A 147 17.32 15.33 -8.08
N ALA A 148 18.56 14.81 -8.06
CA ALA A 148 19.75 15.66 -8.24
C ALA A 148 19.76 16.37 -9.59
N GLU A 149 19.46 15.61 -10.64
CA GLU A 149 19.36 16.05 -12.03
C GLU A 149 18.22 17.04 -12.24
N ASN A 150 17.15 16.87 -11.47
CA ASN A 150 15.93 17.68 -11.57
C ASN A 150 15.81 18.73 -10.47
N SER A 151 16.91 19.15 -9.83
CA SER A 151 16.91 20.17 -8.76
C SER A 151 15.87 19.93 -7.65
N GLY A 152 15.59 18.67 -7.36
CA GLY A 152 14.65 18.22 -6.33
C GLY A 152 15.26 18.21 -4.93
N PHE A 153 14.52 17.61 -3.99
CA PHE A 153 14.98 17.53 -2.61
C PHE A 153 16.17 16.57 -2.48
N SER A 154 17.22 17.04 -1.79
CA SER A 154 18.42 16.24 -1.56
C SER A 154 18.21 15.18 -0.47
N THR A 155 17.33 15.40 0.50
CA THR A 155 17.10 14.46 1.60
C THR A 155 15.63 14.41 1.96
N PHE A 156 15.21 13.30 2.55
CA PHE A 156 13.86 13.16 3.11
C PHE A 156 13.62 14.24 4.17
N SER A 157 14.60 14.50 5.04
CA SER A 157 14.49 15.55 6.06
C SER A 157 14.41 16.95 5.47
N GLN A 158 15.09 17.23 4.35
CA GLN A 158 14.94 18.53 3.67
C GLN A 158 13.52 18.71 3.14
N TYR A 159 12.97 17.70 2.45
CA TYR A 159 11.57 17.72 1.98
C TYR A 159 10.60 17.99 3.13
N GLN A 160 10.66 17.16 4.18
CA GLN A 160 9.82 17.32 5.37
C GLN A 160 9.92 18.70 6.00
N SER A 161 11.11 19.27 5.96
CA SER A 161 11.41 20.52 6.61
C SER A 161 10.86 21.73 5.86
N VAL A 162 10.96 21.69 4.53
CA VAL A 162 10.42 22.73 3.64
C VAL A 162 8.90 22.69 3.66
N VAL A 163 8.30 21.51 3.50
CA VAL A 163 6.85 21.36 3.44
C VAL A 163 6.19 21.50 4.83
N GLY A 164 6.76 20.85 5.85
CA GLY A 164 6.26 20.90 7.23
C GLY A 164 6.66 22.16 8.02
N GLY A 165 7.41 23.09 7.41
CA GLY A 165 7.76 24.38 8.02
C GLY A 165 8.74 24.35 9.18
N THR A 166 9.51 23.26 9.36
CA THR A 166 10.38 23.07 10.54
C THR A 166 11.84 23.54 10.37
N ASN A 167 12.34 23.87 9.16
CA ASN A 167 13.64 24.56 8.97
C ASN A 167 13.59 25.67 7.90
N VAL A 168 12.78 26.70 8.12
CA VAL A 168 13.13 28.02 7.56
C VAL A 168 13.26 29.04 8.68
N ALA A 169 14.22 28.80 9.57
CA ALA A 169 14.93 29.93 10.16
C ALA A 169 15.75 30.58 9.04
N ALA A 170 15.15 31.60 8.42
CA ALA A 170 15.78 32.72 7.73
C ALA A 170 17.28 32.59 7.41
N ALA A 171 17.61 32.02 6.25
CA ALA A 171 18.92 32.27 5.63
C ALA A 171 18.87 33.42 4.61
N ASN A 172 17.69 33.79 4.06
CA ASN A 172 17.56 34.98 3.19
C ASN A 172 16.08 35.37 2.89
N GLY A 173 15.28 35.59 3.93
CA GLY A 173 13.98 36.27 3.77
C GLY A 173 12.78 35.33 3.66
N SER A 174 11.83 35.59 4.57
CA SER A 174 10.39 35.29 4.55
C SER A 174 9.91 34.14 3.65
N TYR A 175 9.89 32.92 4.19
CA TYR A 175 8.95 31.91 3.72
C TYR A 175 7.56 32.26 4.31
N THR A 176 6.65 32.71 3.45
CA THR A 176 5.22 32.97 3.80
C THR A 176 4.31 31.90 3.21
N GLY A 177 4.86 30.75 2.81
CA GLY A 177 4.11 29.65 2.18
C GLY A 177 3.16 28.96 3.17
N GLN A 178 2.06 28.43 2.66
CA GLN A 178 1.17 27.54 3.41
C GLN A 178 1.95 26.30 3.84
N LEU A 179 1.88 25.96 5.12
CA LEU A 179 2.52 24.75 5.64
C LEU A 179 1.68 23.53 5.30
N GLY A 180 2.37 22.46 4.89
CA GLY A 180 1.78 21.17 4.57
C GLY A 180 1.86 20.17 5.71
N GLN A 181 0.97 19.19 5.71
CA GLN A 181 1.09 18.00 6.54
C GLN A 181 1.73 16.89 5.71
N ILE A 182 2.89 16.35 6.10
CA ILE A 182 3.51 15.24 5.36
C ILE A 182 2.67 13.97 5.48
N GLY A 183 2.38 13.33 4.35
CA GLY A 183 1.76 12.02 4.19
C GLY A 183 2.61 11.11 3.30
N TYR A 184 2.35 9.81 3.37
CA TYR A 184 2.85 8.80 2.41
C TYR A 184 1.78 7.74 2.17
N GLY A 185 0.51 8.11 2.31
CA GLY A 185 -0.65 7.23 2.31
C GLY A 185 -0.58 6.04 3.27
N GLY A 186 -0.26 4.85 2.74
CA GLY A 186 -0.37 3.56 3.43
C GLY A 186 0.69 3.33 4.51
N ALA A 187 1.56 4.31 4.74
CA ALA A 187 2.59 4.31 5.78
C ALA A 187 2.52 5.62 6.59
N THR A 188 2.86 5.53 7.87
CA THR A 188 3.18 6.73 8.65
C THR A 188 4.47 7.36 8.13
N VAL A 189 4.64 8.66 8.37
CA VAL A 189 5.86 9.39 7.98
C VAL A 189 7.15 8.76 8.54
N ALA A 190 7.09 8.21 9.76
CA ALA A 190 8.22 7.51 10.37
C ALA A 190 8.54 6.18 9.66
N GLU A 191 7.52 5.39 9.32
CA GLU A 191 7.69 4.16 8.52
C GLU A 191 8.23 4.47 7.12
N ALA A 192 7.73 5.52 6.47
CA ALA A 192 8.23 5.96 5.17
C ALA A 192 9.69 6.38 5.24
N LYS A 193 10.07 7.18 6.24
CA LYS A 193 11.47 7.58 6.47
C LYS A 193 12.38 6.37 6.67
N ASP A 194 11.98 5.44 7.52
CA ASP A 194 12.71 4.21 7.80
C ASP A 194 12.91 3.39 6.52
N TYR A 195 11.83 3.17 5.78
CA TYR A 195 11.84 2.40 4.54
C TYR A 195 12.69 3.04 3.42
N LEU A 196 12.58 4.35 3.23
CA LEU A 196 13.22 5.07 2.13
C LEU A 196 14.69 5.40 2.39
N THR A 197 15.07 5.61 3.65
CA THR A 197 16.42 6.10 4.00
C THR A 197 17.33 5.04 4.59
N ASN A 198 16.80 3.96 5.17
CA ASN A 198 17.64 2.99 5.86
C ASN A 198 18.51 2.14 4.93
N VAL A 199 19.69 1.81 5.42
CA VAL A 199 20.57 0.78 4.86
C VAL A 199 21.02 -0.12 6.01
N ASN A 200 20.79 -1.42 5.91
CA ASN A 200 21.09 -2.40 6.95
C ASN A 200 20.52 -2.02 8.34
N GLY A 201 19.30 -1.49 8.38
CA GLY A 201 18.62 -1.10 9.63
C GLY A 201 19.16 0.19 10.28
N VAL A 202 20.01 0.96 9.60
CA VAL A 202 20.52 2.25 10.06
C VAL A 202 20.01 3.35 9.14
N SER A 203 19.45 4.43 9.71
CA SER A 203 19.00 5.58 8.93
C SER A 203 20.17 6.24 8.19
N GLN A 204 20.03 6.34 6.87
CA GLN A 204 20.97 6.99 5.98
C GLN A 204 20.23 7.98 5.07
N ASP A 205 19.73 9.05 5.69
CA ASP A 205 19.15 10.20 5.00
C ASP A 205 20.26 11.09 4.39
N THR A 206 20.97 10.51 3.43
CA THR A 206 22.11 11.12 2.74
C THR A 206 21.64 11.92 1.54
N SER A 207 22.43 12.92 1.14
CA SER A 207 22.19 13.72 -0.07
C SER A 207 21.92 12.84 -1.30
N TYR A 208 20.79 13.09 -1.94
CA TYR A 208 20.19 12.37 -3.07
C TYR A 208 20.07 10.86 -2.85
N GLY A 209 19.76 10.46 -1.60
CA GLY A 209 19.69 9.05 -1.19
C GLY A 209 18.34 8.37 -1.42
N GLN A 210 17.28 9.12 -1.74
CA GLN A 210 15.93 8.59 -1.97
C GLN A 210 15.82 8.02 -3.40
N LEU A 211 15.52 6.73 -3.53
CA LEU A 211 15.47 6.06 -4.84
C LEU A 211 14.05 6.15 -5.42
N ASN A 212 13.88 6.79 -6.56
CA ASN A 212 12.56 7.05 -7.18
C ASN A 212 12.41 6.53 -8.61
N SER A 213 13.50 6.14 -9.28
CA SER A 213 13.43 5.61 -10.65
C SER A 213 14.26 4.33 -10.80
N ILE A 214 13.90 3.47 -11.74
CA ILE A 214 14.65 2.28 -12.12
C ILE A 214 16.00 2.75 -12.67
N LYS A 215 17.08 2.16 -12.18
CA LYS A 215 18.43 2.32 -12.71
C LYS A 215 18.73 1.24 -13.73
N THR A 216 18.49 -0.01 -13.36
CA THR A 216 18.67 -1.19 -14.21
C THR A 216 17.55 -2.18 -13.93
N GLY A 217 17.22 -3.01 -14.92
CA GLY A 217 16.28 -4.11 -14.77
C GLY A 217 16.07 -4.82 -16.10
N THR A 218 15.49 -6.02 -16.07
CA THR A 218 15.11 -6.76 -17.28
C THR A 218 13.62 -6.62 -17.50
N LYS A 219 13.22 -6.12 -18.68
CA LYS A 219 11.80 -6.06 -19.06
C LYS A 219 11.24 -7.47 -19.16
N VAL A 220 10.19 -7.76 -18.40
CA VAL A 220 9.52 -9.07 -18.35
C VAL A 220 8.14 -9.06 -18.98
N GLY A 221 7.58 -7.88 -19.26
CA GLY A 221 6.32 -7.74 -19.99
C GLY A 221 5.89 -6.29 -20.14
N ASP A 222 4.74 -6.11 -20.76
CA ASP A 222 4.14 -4.80 -21.00
C ASP A 222 3.07 -4.46 -19.95
N ILE A 223 2.70 -3.18 -19.92
CA ILE A 223 1.53 -2.68 -19.20
C ILE A 223 0.42 -2.34 -20.20
N ASN A 224 -0.83 -2.34 -19.73
CA ASN A 224 -1.98 -1.88 -20.48
C ASN A 224 -2.67 -0.76 -19.71
N PHE A 225 -2.72 0.44 -20.29
CA PHE A 225 -3.47 1.55 -19.70
C PHE A 225 -4.96 1.20 -19.57
N LEU A 226 -5.59 1.65 -18.48
CA LEU A 226 -7.01 1.44 -18.26
C LEU A 226 -7.84 2.32 -19.20
N GLY A 227 -9.03 1.84 -19.56
CA GLY A 227 -9.94 2.58 -20.42
C GLY A 227 -10.55 3.81 -19.73
N ALA A 228 -10.98 4.79 -20.51
CA ALA A 228 -11.50 6.07 -20.01
C ALA A 228 -12.66 5.93 -18.99
N ALA A 229 -13.56 4.94 -19.18
CA ALA A 229 -14.65 4.70 -18.24
C ALA A 229 -14.16 4.23 -16.86
N GLU A 230 -13.13 3.37 -16.82
CA GLU A 230 -12.54 2.90 -15.57
C GLU A 230 -11.75 4.00 -14.87
N ILE A 231 -11.01 4.82 -15.65
CA ILE A 231 -10.34 6.02 -15.14
C ILE A 231 -11.34 7.02 -14.53
N ALA A 232 -12.48 7.28 -15.18
CA ALA A 232 -13.50 8.17 -14.64
C ALA A 232 -14.13 7.64 -13.34
N SER A 233 -14.33 6.32 -13.25
CA SER A 233 -14.79 5.68 -12.02
C SER A 233 -13.76 5.80 -10.88
N LEU A 234 -12.48 5.62 -11.18
CA LEU A 234 -11.38 5.80 -10.22
C LEU A 234 -11.29 7.24 -9.74
N ALA A 235 -11.33 8.21 -10.66
CA ALA A 235 -11.33 9.64 -10.32
C ALA A 235 -12.50 10.00 -9.39
N SER A 236 -13.69 9.47 -9.65
CA SER A 236 -14.85 9.64 -8.76
C SER A 236 -14.64 8.97 -7.39
N GLY A 237 -13.97 7.82 -7.36
CA GLY A 237 -13.59 7.13 -6.12
C GLY A 237 -12.63 7.94 -5.26
N PHE A 238 -11.56 8.47 -5.86
CA PHE A 238 -10.63 9.38 -5.18
C PHE A 238 -11.34 10.65 -4.69
N ALA A 239 -12.19 11.26 -5.52
CA ALA A 239 -12.93 12.46 -5.14
C ALA A 239 -13.88 12.20 -3.95
N GLY A 240 -14.51 11.03 -3.89
CA GLY A 240 -15.33 10.61 -2.74
C GLY A 240 -14.53 10.47 -1.44
N LEU A 241 -13.20 10.31 -1.53
CA LEU A 241 -12.26 10.26 -0.41
C LEU A 241 -11.52 11.60 -0.18
N GLY A 242 -11.89 12.66 -0.91
CA GLY A 242 -11.29 14.00 -0.81
C GLY A 242 -10.11 14.27 -1.75
N GLY A 243 -9.64 13.26 -2.50
CA GLY A 243 -8.57 13.43 -3.48
C GLY A 243 -9.10 13.93 -4.83
N VAL A 244 -8.80 15.19 -5.16
CA VAL A 244 -9.29 15.84 -6.39
C VAL A 244 -8.13 16.45 -7.16
N GLY A 245 -7.33 15.58 -7.78
CA GLY A 245 -6.26 15.94 -8.69
C GLY A 245 -6.75 16.15 -10.12
N ARG A 246 -5.93 16.86 -10.90
CA ARG A 246 -6.19 17.18 -12.32
C ARG A 246 -6.08 15.96 -13.24
N THR A 247 -5.34 14.95 -12.82
CA THR A 247 -5.05 13.75 -13.61
C THR A 247 -5.32 12.50 -12.80
N THR A 248 -5.96 11.51 -13.43
CA THR A 248 -5.97 10.12 -12.94
C THR A 248 -5.31 9.25 -13.98
N VAL A 249 -4.25 8.56 -13.59
CA VAL A 249 -3.54 7.59 -14.41
C VAL A 249 -3.83 6.22 -13.86
N GLY A 250 -4.01 5.23 -14.74
CA GLY A 250 -4.16 3.85 -14.34
C GLY A 250 -3.71 2.90 -15.43
N PHE A 251 -3.10 1.80 -15.00
CA PHE A 251 -2.64 0.73 -15.88
C PHE A 251 -2.74 -0.62 -15.19
N SER A 252 -2.56 -1.68 -15.96
CA SER A 252 -2.62 -3.05 -15.50
C SER A 252 -1.53 -3.91 -16.13
N PHE A 253 -1.18 -5.01 -15.47
CA PHE A 253 -0.25 -6.00 -15.99
C PHE A 253 -0.57 -7.39 -15.45
N SER A 254 -0.05 -8.42 -16.12
CA SER A 254 -0.23 -9.80 -15.67
C SER A 254 0.56 -10.05 -14.38
N GLN A 255 -0.13 -10.53 -13.35
CA GLN A 255 0.46 -10.88 -12.06
C GLN A 255 1.57 -11.93 -12.25
N SER A 256 1.44 -12.85 -13.21
CA SER A 256 2.46 -13.87 -13.51
C SER A 256 3.84 -13.29 -13.85
N LEU A 257 3.93 -12.03 -14.26
CA LEU A 257 5.21 -11.33 -14.52
C LEU A 257 6.05 -11.15 -13.24
N LEU A 258 5.43 -11.26 -12.06
CA LEU A 258 6.12 -11.21 -10.78
C LEU A 258 6.81 -12.55 -10.40
N GLY A 259 6.65 -13.60 -11.21
CA GLY A 259 7.46 -14.82 -11.13
C GLY A 259 7.43 -15.53 -9.77
N GLN A 260 8.60 -15.72 -9.15
CA GLN A 260 8.72 -16.47 -7.89
C GLN A 260 8.07 -15.79 -6.67
N PHE A 261 7.65 -14.53 -6.79
CA PHE A 261 7.00 -13.78 -5.71
C PHE A 261 5.47 -13.99 -5.67
N MET A 262 4.97 -15.02 -6.36
CA MET A 262 3.55 -15.31 -6.61
C MET A 262 2.80 -16.10 -5.52
N ASN A 263 3.32 -16.18 -4.30
CA ASN A 263 2.62 -16.79 -3.16
C ASN A 263 2.54 -15.75 -2.04
N PRO A 264 1.37 -15.61 -1.37
CA PRO A 264 0.89 -14.33 -0.85
C PRO A 264 2.02 -13.51 -0.26
N ALA A 265 2.41 -12.49 -1.03
CA ALA A 265 3.60 -11.72 -0.75
C ALA A 265 3.16 -10.35 -0.26
N ASN A 266 3.64 -9.98 0.92
CA ASN A 266 3.53 -8.61 1.38
C ASN A 266 4.48 -7.76 0.54
N ALA A 267 3.94 -6.71 -0.05
CA ALA A 267 4.68 -5.75 -0.84
C ALA A 267 4.54 -4.37 -0.22
N VAL A 268 5.65 -3.63 -0.24
CA VAL A 268 5.61 -2.17 -0.17
C VAL A 268 5.71 -1.68 -1.60
N ILE A 269 4.65 -1.01 -2.06
CA ILE A 269 4.58 -0.35 -3.37
C ILE A 269 4.84 1.12 -3.13
N THR A 270 5.79 1.70 -3.84
CA THR A 270 6.19 3.10 -3.70
C THR A 270 6.12 3.78 -5.05
N LEU A 271 5.61 5.01 -5.06
CA LEU A 271 5.70 5.93 -6.19
C LEU A 271 6.13 7.28 -5.63
N MET A 272 7.14 7.87 -6.24
CA MET A 272 7.58 9.24 -5.96
C MET A 272 7.73 9.97 -7.28
N GLU A 273 7.60 11.28 -7.27
CA GLU A 273 7.95 12.11 -8.42
C GLU A 273 9.47 12.31 -8.53
N GLU A 274 9.95 12.77 -9.68
CA GLU A 274 11.38 12.80 -10.02
C GLU A 274 12.20 13.70 -9.09
N CYS A 275 11.60 14.79 -8.65
CA CYS A 275 12.21 15.75 -7.73
C CYS A 275 11.97 15.44 -6.25
N THR A 276 11.36 14.28 -5.95
CA THR A 276 10.86 13.92 -4.60
C THR A 276 9.96 15.00 -3.99
N ASN A 277 9.18 15.67 -4.85
CA ASN A 277 8.26 16.74 -4.50
C ASN A 277 7.00 16.23 -3.79
N ASP A 278 6.71 14.95 -3.96
CA ASP A 278 5.67 14.21 -3.28
C ASP A 278 5.95 12.70 -3.40
N GLY A 279 5.27 11.88 -2.60
CA GLY A 279 5.47 10.45 -2.62
C GLY A 279 4.42 9.65 -1.86
N MET A 280 3.97 8.57 -2.47
CA MET A 280 2.98 7.65 -1.90
C MET A 280 3.56 6.26 -1.65
N MET A 281 3.04 5.61 -0.61
CA MET A 281 3.30 4.21 -0.32
C MET A 281 1.99 3.43 -0.14
N LEU A 282 1.98 2.17 -0.56
CA LEU A 282 0.90 1.23 -0.31
C LEU A 282 1.49 -0.08 0.21
N LYS A 283 1.00 -0.54 1.37
CA LYS A 283 1.31 -1.87 1.92
C LYS A 283 0.20 -2.85 1.51
N ALA A 284 0.50 -3.81 0.65
CA ALA A 284 -0.46 -4.78 0.14
C ALA A 284 -0.01 -6.22 0.31
N THR A 285 -0.97 -7.13 0.49
CA THR A 285 -0.76 -8.57 0.29
C THR A 285 -1.39 -8.97 -1.04
N LEU A 286 -0.58 -9.47 -1.96
CA LEU A 286 -1.08 -9.95 -3.25
C LEU A 286 -1.77 -11.31 -3.06
N PRO A 287 -2.92 -11.56 -3.73
CA PRO A 287 -3.58 -12.86 -3.66
C PRO A 287 -2.72 -13.93 -4.35
N SER A 288 -2.79 -15.16 -3.84
CA SER A 288 -2.24 -16.33 -4.54
C SER A 288 -2.95 -16.50 -5.88
N THR A 289 -2.19 -16.72 -6.96
CA THR A 289 -2.76 -17.21 -8.23
C THR A 289 -2.77 -18.73 -8.31
N VAL A 290 -2.16 -19.42 -7.34
CA VAL A 290 -2.24 -20.88 -7.22
C VAL A 290 -3.59 -21.21 -6.58
N PRO A 291 -4.43 -22.06 -7.20
CA PRO A 291 -5.64 -22.55 -6.57
C PRO A 291 -5.34 -23.13 -5.18
N PRO A 292 -6.20 -22.93 -4.17
CA PRO A 292 -6.03 -23.61 -2.89
C PRO A 292 -5.87 -25.11 -3.15
N ALA A 293 -4.89 -25.75 -2.53
CA ALA A 293 -4.80 -27.21 -2.57
C ALA A 293 -6.15 -27.78 -2.14
N GLU A 294 -6.73 -28.65 -2.97
CA GLU A 294 -7.97 -29.35 -2.62
C GLU A 294 -7.73 -30.04 -1.28
N GLN A 295 -8.39 -29.54 -0.22
CA GLN A 295 -8.40 -30.24 1.05
C GLN A 295 -9.07 -31.59 0.77
N PRO A 296 -8.47 -32.73 1.19
CA PRO A 296 -9.11 -34.02 1.02
C PRO A 296 -10.47 -33.94 1.73
N VAL A 297 -11.54 -33.89 0.95
CA VAL A 297 -12.91 -34.00 1.46
C VAL A 297 -12.95 -35.34 2.18
N PRO A 298 -13.22 -35.40 3.50
CA PRO A 298 -13.32 -36.68 4.19
C PRO A 298 -14.38 -37.49 3.48
N GLU A 299 -13.98 -38.61 2.86
CA GLU A 299 -14.93 -39.47 2.19
C GLU A 299 -16.01 -39.90 3.20
N PRO A 300 -17.29 -40.04 2.78
CA PRO A 300 -18.41 -40.30 3.69
C PRO A 300 -18.19 -41.49 4.64
N ILE A 301 -17.35 -42.44 4.25
CA ILE A 301 -16.97 -43.62 5.02
C ILE A 301 -16.25 -43.29 6.34
N THR A 302 -15.49 -42.20 6.40
CA THR A 302 -14.77 -41.77 7.61
C THR A 302 -15.71 -41.15 8.64
N MET A 303 -16.79 -40.50 8.20
CA MET A 303 -17.83 -39.95 9.10
C MET A 303 -18.79 -41.02 9.62
N ILE A 304 -19.12 -42.03 8.81
CA ILE A 304 -19.94 -43.17 9.24
C ILE A 304 -19.23 -43.98 10.34
N GLY A 305 -17.90 -44.16 10.22
CA GLY A 305 -17.09 -44.86 11.23
C GLY A 305 -17.11 -44.17 12.61
N MET A 306 -17.04 -42.84 12.65
CA MET A 306 -17.11 -42.09 13.92
C MET A 306 -18.52 -42.07 14.53
N ALA A 307 -19.58 -42.00 13.71
CA ALA A 307 -20.96 -42.07 14.19
C ALA A 307 -21.30 -43.45 14.79
N LEU A 308 -20.81 -44.53 14.18
CA LEU A 308 -21.02 -45.90 14.67
C LEU A 308 -20.18 -46.20 15.94
N GLY A 309 -18.95 -45.69 16.02
CA GLY A 309 -18.12 -45.82 17.22
C GLY A 309 -18.71 -45.12 18.46
N GLY A 310 -19.34 -43.95 18.27
CA GLY A 310 -20.01 -43.20 19.34
C GLY A 310 -21.24 -43.92 19.92
N LEU A 311 -22.03 -44.60 19.07
CA LEU A 311 -23.21 -45.37 19.50
C LEU A 311 -22.83 -46.64 20.30
N GLY A 312 -21.68 -47.25 20.01
CA GLY A 312 -21.18 -48.42 20.76
C GLY A 312 -20.84 -48.10 22.22
N LEU A 313 -20.23 -46.93 22.47
CA LEU A 313 -19.83 -46.50 23.82
C LEU A 313 -21.02 -46.11 24.71
N VAL A 314 -22.11 -45.60 24.13
CA VAL A 314 -23.35 -45.28 24.86
C VAL A 314 -24.07 -46.56 25.30
N LYS A 315 -24.09 -47.61 24.45
CA LYS A 315 -24.69 -48.91 24.78
C LYS A 315 -23.92 -49.65 25.89
N GLY A 316 -22.58 -49.55 25.88
CA GLY A 316 -21.72 -50.11 26.93
C GLY A 316 -21.97 -49.51 28.32
N LYS A 317 -22.12 -48.19 28.42
CA LYS A 317 -22.41 -47.50 29.70
C LYS A 317 -23.83 -47.76 30.21
N MET A 318 -24.82 -47.97 29.33
CA MET A 318 -26.19 -48.28 29.73
C MET A 318 -26.32 -49.70 30.33
N ASN A 319 -25.59 -50.68 29.79
CA ASN A 319 -25.61 -52.05 30.31
C ASN A 319 -24.92 -52.17 31.67
N GLN A 320 -23.82 -51.44 31.91
CA GLN A 320 -23.16 -51.40 33.23
C GLN A 320 -24.05 -50.77 34.32
N ARG A 321 -24.82 -49.72 33.98
CA ARG A 321 -25.77 -49.09 34.92
C ARG A 321 -26.99 -49.96 35.23
N ARG A 322 -27.37 -50.87 34.33
CA ARG A 322 -28.49 -51.79 34.52
C ARG A 322 -28.10 -52.98 35.41
N ALA A 323 -26.86 -53.48 35.28
CA ALA A 323 -26.33 -54.54 36.14
C ALA A 323 -26.13 -54.08 37.60
N ALA A 324 -25.73 -52.83 37.83
CA ALA A 324 -25.55 -52.28 39.17
C ALA A 324 -26.87 -52.03 39.94
N ARG A 325 -28.02 -52.04 39.28
CA ARG A 325 -29.35 -51.86 39.90
C ARG A 325 -30.06 -53.17 40.27
N VAL A 326 -29.53 -54.32 39.86
CA VAL A 326 -30.13 -55.64 40.18
C VAL A 326 -29.52 -56.25 41.45
N ASN A 327 -28.38 -55.71 41.93
CA ASN A 327 -27.67 -56.18 43.13
C ASN A 327 -27.70 -55.17 44.29
N ALA A 328 -28.72 -54.31 44.35
CA ALA A 328 -28.96 -53.36 45.44
C ALA A 328 -30.36 -53.57 46.03
#